data_AF-A0A164IZG4-F1
#
_entry.id   AF-A0A164IZG4-F1
#
_cell.length_a   1.000
_cell.length_b   1.000
_cell.length_c   1.000
_cell.angle_alpha   90.00
_cell.angle_beta   90.00
_cell.angle_gamma   90.00
#
_symmetry.space_group_name_H-M   'P 1'
#
loop_
_entity.id
_entity.type
_entity.pdbx_description
1 polymer ?
#
loop_
_entity_poly.entity_id
_entity_poly.type
_entity_poly.pdbx_seq_one_letter_code
_entity_poly.pdbx_strand_id
1 'polypeptide(L)'
;MKVAEQIDGRGAVDRIGPGRLLSTVSDAEVGAALESLWGQAASSTWNARLAAVHTWLSWCRERGWDAPAVPAVPRRPALSDCRKRVRSRRAIDRLIADRNVHLREKTLWRMLYETCAHTEELLQVNIEDLDLRGRRCPIVSRGAEFVYWDVGTARLLPPLIRNRTRGPLFVTHRRSGPGKGRSHDDLCPDTGLARLSYDQA
;
A
#
# COMPACT_ATOMS: atom_id res chain seq x y z
N MET A 1 8.41 -7.16 -23.74
CA MET A 1 7.54 -6.25 -22.98
C MET A 1 7.89 -6.39 -21.49
N LYS A 2 8.46 -5.31 -20.92
CA LYS A 2 8.98 -5.09 -19.56
C LYS A 2 9.99 -6.11 -18.99
N VAL A 3 11.26 -5.78 -19.19
CA VAL A 3 12.43 -6.32 -18.50
C VAL A 3 12.33 -5.91 -17.01
N ALA A 4 12.51 -6.87 -16.10
CA ALA A 4 12.47 -6.67 -14.66
C ALA A 4 13.76 -6.03 -14.13
N GLU A 5 14.16 -4.88 -14.69
CA GLU A 5 15.27 -4.06 -14.19
C GLU A 5 14.75 -3.01 -13.21
N GLN A 6 14.35 -3.45 -12.01
CA GLN A 6 14.28 -2.58 -10.82
C GLN A 6 14.01 -3.38 -9.54
N ILE A 7 14.84 -4.39 -9.26
CA ILE A 7 15.01 -4.89 -7.90
C ILE A 7 16.51 -4.80 -7.61
N ASP A 8 16.88 -3.65 -7.04
CA ASP A 8 18.22 -3.37 -6.52
C ASP A 8 18.58 -4.43 -5.47
N GLY A 9 19.62 -5.21 -5.76
CA GLY A 9 20.05 -6.35 -4.94
C GLY A 9 21.01 -7.25 -5.69
N ARG A 10 22.02 -6.66 -6.35
CA ARG A 10 23.10 -7.40 -7.03
C ARG A 10 23.87 -8.23 -5.99
N GLY A 11 23.69 -9.55 -6.05
CA GLY A 11 24.43 -10.52 -5.24
C GLY A 11 23.92 -11.96 -5.34
N ALA A 12 22.66 -12.18 -5.73
CA ALA A 12 22.08 -13.53 -5.77
C ALA A 12 21.95 -14.15 -7.18
N VAL A 13 22.14 -13.36 -8.24
CA VAL A 13 22.11 -13.86 -9.63
C VAL A 13 23.22 -14.91 -9.87
N ASP A 14 24.24 -14.95 -9.00
CA ASP A 14 25.40 -15.84 -9.17
C ASP A 14 25.23 -17.26 -8.60
N ARG A 15 24.18 -17.56 -7.81
CA ARG A 15 24.03 -18.91 -7.20
C ARG A 15 22.99 -19.80 -7.87
N ILE A 16 21.86 -19.23 -8.29
CA ILE A 16 20.84 -19.92 -9.09
C ILE A 16 20.64 -19.06 -10.33
N GLY A 17 21.50 -19.27 -11.33
CA GLY A 17 21.51 -18.47 -12.55
C GLY A 17 20.18 -18.54 -13.32
N PRO A 18 19.83 -17.49 -14.10
CA PRO A 18 18.63 -17.48 -14.91
C PRO A 18 18.65 -18.64 -15.92
N GLY A 19 17.60 -19.47 -15.94
CA GLY A 19 17.44 -20.56 -16.90
C GLY A 19 17.82 -21.97 -16.40
N ARG A 20 18.25 -22.12 -15.14
CA ARG A 20 18.47 -23.45 -14.54
C ARG A 20 17.12 -24.16 -14.32
N LEU A 21 17.06 -25.44 -14.68
CA LEU A 21 15.87 -26.26 -14.47
C LEU A 21 15.59 -26.42 -12.98
N LEU A 22 14.32 -26.26 -12.60
CA LEU A 22 13.88 -26.34 -11.20
C LEU A 22 14.22 -27.69 -10.55
N SER A 23 14.14 -28.79 -11.32
CA SER A 23 14.48 -30.15 -10.89
C SER A 23 15.96 -30.35 -10.53
N THR A 24 16.83 -29.45 -10.99
CA THR A 24 18.27 -29.54 -10.69
C THR A 24 18.65 -28.73 -9.44
N VAL A 25 17.72 -27.99 -8.86
CA VAL A 25 17.95 -27.16 -7.67
C VAL A 25 17.63 -27.99 -6.44
N SER A 26 18.58 -28.06 -5.52
CA SER A 26 18.44 -28.75 -4.23
C SER A 26 17.79 -27.86 -3.17
N ASP A 27 17.18 -28.49 -2.17
CA ASP A 27 16.63 -27.81 -0.99
C ASP A 27 17.67 -26.91 -0.31
N ALA A 28 18.91 -27.40 -0.17
CA ALA A 28 20.02 -26.66 0.44
C ALA A 28 20.37 -25.38 -0.34
N GLU A 29 20.32 -25.42 -1.67
CA GLU A 29 20.53 -24.25 -2.52
C GLU A 29 19.42 -23.22 -2.34
N VAL A 30 18.16 -23.65 -2.19
CA VAL A 30 17.03 -22.77 -1.89
C VAL A 30 17.23 -22.08 -0.54
N GLY A 31 17.63 -22.82 0.50
CA GLY A 31 17.93 -22.26 1.82
C GLY A 31 19.07 -21.24 1.80
N ALA A 32 20.17 -21.58 1.10
CA ALA A 32 21.32 -20.69 0.95
C ALA A 32 20.99 -19.42 0.14
N ALA A 33 20.11 -19.53 -0.87
CA ALA A 33 19.64 -18.38 -1.63
C ALA A 33 18.77 -17.44 -0.79
N LEU A 34 17.84 -18.00 0.02
CA LEU A 34 17.01 -17.24 0.96
C LEU A 34 17.87 -16.44 1.94
N GLU A 35 18.84 -17.08 2.59
CA GLU A 35 19.76 -16.42 3.52
C GLU A 35 20.66 -15.39 2.82
N SER A 36 21.14 -15.67 1.60
CA SER A 36 21.95 -14.71 0.84
C SER A 36 21.18 -13.45 0.45
N LEU A 37 19.88 -13.59 0.13
CA LEU A 37 19.02 -12.48 -0.33
C LEU A 37 18.43 -11.67 0.83
N TRP A 38 17.97 -12.35 1.88
CA TRP A 38 17.17 -11.75 2.95
C TRP A 38 17.72 -12.02 4.34
N GLY A 39 18.93 -12.58 4.47
CA GLY A 39 19.51 -12.92 5.77
C GLY A 39 19.68 -11.72 6.70
N GLN A 40 19.81 -10.50 6.15
CA GLN A 40 19.87 -9.24 6.90
C GLN A 40 18.55 -8.44 6.89
N ALA A 41 17.48 -8.99 6.30
CA ALA A 41 16.18 -8.33 6.25
C ALA A 41 15.44 -8.43 7.59
N ALA A 42 14.48 -7.52 7.81
CA ALA A 42 13.59 -7.57 8.96
C ALA A 42 12.81 -8.90 9.04
N SER A 43 12.45 -9.35 10.25
CA SER A 43 11.75 -10.63 10.46
C SER A 43 10.45 -10.75 9.65
N SER A 44 9.70 -9.66 9.49
CA SER A 44 8.49 -9.64 8.67
C SER A 44 8.78 -9.87 7.19
N THR A 45 9.80 -9.21 6.65
CA THR A 45 10.25 -9.39 5.27
C THR A 45 10.77 -10.80 5.06
N TRP A 46 11.62 -11.31 5.96
CA TRP A 46 12.11 -12.68 5.93
C TRP A 46 10.97 -13.70 5.87
N ASN A 47 10.04 -13.63 6.83
CA ASN A 47 8.91 -14.57 6.92
C ASN A 47 7.99 -14.50 5.70
N ALA A 48 7.74 -13.30 5.16
CA ALA A 48 6.93 -13.11 3.97
C ALA A 48 7.59 -13.73 2.72
N ARG A 49 8.91 -13.54 2.55
CA ARG A 49 9.66 -14.10 1.42
C ARG A 49 9.78 -15.62 1.53
N LEU A 50 10.08 -16.13 2.71
CA LEU A 50 10.09 -17.57 3.00
C LEU A 50 8.73 -18.21 2.68
N ALA A 51 7.63 -17.60 3.13
CA ALA A 51 6.28 -18.09 2.86
C ALA A 51 5.95 -18.06 1.35
N ALA A 52 6.31 -17.00 0.63
CA ALA A 52 6.07 -16.91 -0.80
C ALA A 52 6.81 -18.01 -1.59
N VAL A 53 8.10 -18.23 -1.28
CA VAL A 53 8.90 -19.30 -1.90
C VAL A 53 8.32 -20.67 -1.57
N HIS A 54 7.94 -20.90 -0.32
CA HIS A 54 7.29 -22.14 0.10
C HIS A 54 5.99 -22.41 -0.66
N THR A 55 5.09 -21.43 -0.73
CA THR A 55 3.81 -21.58 -1.45
C THR A 55 4.03 -21.85 -2.93
N TRP A 56 4.99 -21.17 -3.57
CA TRP A 56 5.30 -21.38 -4.97
C TRP A 56 5.85 -22.79 -5.25
N LEU A 57 6.79 -23.27 -4.43
CA LEU A 57 7.34 -24.62 -4.55
C LEU A 57 6.29 -25.71 -4.28
N SER A 58 5.42 -25.51 -3.28
CA SER A 58 4.27 -26.38 -3.03
C SER A 58 3.35 -26.48 -4.25
N TRP A 59 3.01 -25.33 -4.83
CA TRP A 59 2.19 -25.27 -6.04
C TRP A 59 2.85 -25.95 -7.25
N CYS A 60 4.17 -25.83 -7.42
CA CYS A 60 4.90 -26.55 -8.46
C CYS A 60 4.78 -28.08 -8.28
N ARG A 61 4.90 -28.57 -7.04
CA ARG A 61 4.74 -30.00 -6.73
C ARG A 61 3.32 -30.49 -6.97
N GLU A 62 2.31 -29.70 -6.61
CA GLU A 62 0.89 -30.00 -6.90
C GLU A 62 0.61 -30.09 -8.41
N ARG A 63 1.36 -29.33 -9.23
CA ARG A 63 1.31 -29.42 -10.70
C ARG A 63 2.09 -30.60 -11.28
N GLY A 64 2.71 -31.43 -10.44
CA GLY A 64 3.52 -32.58 -10.85
C GLY A 64 4.92 -32.21 -11.35
N TRP A 65 5.41 -31.01 -11.05
CA TRP A 65 6.78 -30.62 -11.38
C TRP A 65 7.73 -31.09 -10.28
N ASP A 66 8.90 -31.59 -10.70
CA ASP A 66 9.97 -31.95 -9.79
C ASP A 66 10.62 -30.66 -9.26
N ALA A 67 10.21 -30.28 -8.05
CA ALA A 67 10.58 -29.04 -7.40
C ALA A 67 11.11 -29.30 -5.98
N PRO A 68 12.17 -28.57 -5.57
CA PRO A 68 12.75 -28.72 -4.24
C PRO A 68 11.77 -28.33 -3.15
N ALA A 69 12.01 -28.84 -1.94
CA ALA A 69 11.35 -28.36 -0.74
C ALA A 69 12.11 -27.17 -0.16
N VAL A 70 11.39 -26.29 0.54
CA VAL A 70 12.07 -25.30 1.40
C VAL A 70 12.63 -26.05 2.59
N PRO A 71 13.93 -25.94 2.92
CA PRO A 71 14.49 -26.53 4.12
C PRO A 71 13.71 -26.05 5.36
N ALA A 72 13.83 -26.78 6.47
CA ALA A 72 13.24 -26.40 7.76
C ALA A 72 13.95 -25.17 8.37
N VAL A 73 13.99 -24.06 7.63
CA VAL A 73 14.52 -22.78 8.10
C VAL A 73 13.46 -22.16 9.00
N PRO A 74 13.77 -21.90 10.28
CA PRO A 74 12.78 -21.37 11.20
C PRO A 74 12.33 -19.99 10.76
N ARG A 75 11.02 -19.73 10.88
CA ARG A 75 10.49 -18.37 10.83
C ARG A 75 11.17 -17.56 11.93
N ARG A 76 11.56 -16.33 11.59
CA ARG A 76 12.15 -15.42 12.58
C ARG A 76 11.04 -14.85 13.45
N PRO A 77 11.21 -14.79 14.78
CA PRO A 77 10.22 -14.16 15.63
C PRO A 77 10.07 -12.70 15.19
N ALA A 78 8.82 -12.24 15.06
CA ALA A 78 8.56 -10.82 14.90
C ALA A 78 9.08 -10.13 16.17
N LEU A 79 10.03 -9.20 16.03
CA LEU A 79 10.42 -8.35 17.14
C LEU A 79 9.16 -7.62 17.62
N SER A 80 8.73 -7.93 18.84
CA SER A 80 7.51 -7.45 19.48
C SER A 80 7.49 -5.92 19.71
N ASP A 81 8.60 -5.25 19.44
CA ASP A 81 8.82 -3.84 19.76
C ASP A 81 8.44 -2.86 18.65
N CYS A 82 7.87 -3.35 17.55
CA CYS A 82 7.34 -2.50 16.48
C CYS A 82 5.94 -1.93 16.83
N ARG A 83 5.63 -1.72 18.11
CA ARG A 83 4.32 -1.18 18.53
C ARG A 83 4.29 0.29 18.10
N LYS A 84 3.88 0.54 16.84
CA LYS A 84 3.74 1.87 16.26
C LYS A 84 2.94 2.71 17.27
N ARG A 85 3.61 3.64 17.93
CA ARG A 85 3.01 4.42 19.01
C ARG A 85 1.82 5.18 18.45
N VAL A 86 0.63 4.88 18.97
CA VAL A 86 -0.59 5.60 18.60
C VAL A 86 -0.38 7.08 18.88
N ARG A 87 -0.61 7.93 17.86
CA ARG A 87 -0.51 9.38 18.01
C ARG A 87 -1.68 9.86 18.87
N SER A 88 -1.41 10.72 19.85
CA SER A 88 -2.46 11.32 20.66
C SER A 88 -3.30 12.30 19.83
N ARG A 89 -4.56 12.50 20.21
CA ARG A 89 -5.45 13.50 19.60
C ARG A 89 -4.80 14.88 19.51
N ARG A 90 -4.15 15.32 20.58
CA ARG A 90 -3.38 16.59 20.63
C ARG A 90 -2.22 16.65 19.64
N ALA A 91 -1.57 15.53 19.31
CA ALA A 91 -0.53 15.51 18.30
C ALA A 91 -1.12 15.68 16.90
N ILE A 92 -2.28 15.05 16.63
CA ILE A 92 -3.01 15.21 15.37
C ILE A 92 -3.55 16.63 15.22
N ASP A 93 -4.15 17.19 16.26
CA ASP A 93 -4.68 18.57 16.24
C ASP A 93 -3.56 19.59 15.97
N ARG A 94 -2.35 19.39 16.51
CA ARG A 94 -1.18 20.23 16.19
C ARG A 94 -0.74 20.12 14.74
N LEU A 95 -0.72 18.92 14.18
CA LEU A 95 -0.40 18.70 12.76
C LEU A 95 -1.42 19.39 11.84
N ILE A 96 -2.71 19.35 12.20
CA ILE A 96 -3.78 20.00 11.44
C ILE A 96 -3.71 21.53 11.56
N ALA A 97 -3.29 22.05 12.72
CA ALA A 97 -3.13 23.48 12.94
C ALA A 97 -1.93 24.09 12.18
N ASP A 98 -0.95 23.29 11.77
CA ASP A 98 0.26 23.75 11.08
C ASP A 98 -0.09 24.40 9.72
N ARG A 99 0.23 25.68 9.53
CA ARG A 99 -0.09 26.43 8.31
C ARG A 99 0.76 25.99 7.10
N ASN A 100 1.88 25.33 7.32
CA ASN A 100 2.75 24.84 6.25
C ASN A 100 2.21 23.58 5.56
N VAL A 101 1.27 22.90 6.21
CA VAL A 101 0.64 21.70 5.64
C VAL A 101 -0.55 22.12 4.80
N HIS A 102 -0.60 21.62 3.57
CA HIS A 102 -1.72 21.84 2.66
C HIS A 102 -3.02 21.23 3.19
N LEU A 103 -4.16 21.82 2.83
CA LEU A 103 -5.48 21.41 3.32
C LEU A 103 -5.81 19.95 3.00
N ARG A 104 -5.37 19.46 1.84
CA ARG A 104 -5.59 18.08 1.38
C ARG A 104 -5.05 17.05 2.38
N GLU A 105 -3.82 17.25 2.83
CA GLU A 105 -3.08 16.39 3.75
C GLU A 105 -3.74 16.44 5.13
N LYS A 106 -4.11 17.65 5.59
CA LYS A 106 -4.84 17.82 6.85
C LYS A 106 -6.16 17.05 6.85
N THR A 107 -6.93 17.16 5.77
CA THR A 107 -8.20 16.44 5.64
C THR A 107 -7.97 14.93 5.62
N LEU A 108 -6.99 14.44 4.85
CA LEU A 108 -6.67 13.01 4.78
C LEU A 108 -6.25 12.46 6.16
N TRP A 109 -5.33 13.13 6.85
CA TRP A 109 -4.86 12.68 8.17
C TRP A 109 -5.97 12.74 9.22
N ARG A 110 -6.83 13.77 9.18
CA ARG A 110 -7.96 13.88 10.10
C ARG A 110 -8.99 12.78 9.86
N MET A 111 -9.29 12.52 8.58
CA MET A 111 -10.23 11.46 8.19
C MET A 111 -9.71 10.09 8.60
N LEU A 112 -8.45 9.76 8.30
CA LEU A 112 -7.81 8.51 8.75
C LEU A 112 -7.86 8.32 10.28
N TYR A 113 -7.64 9.39 11.02
CA TYR A 113 -7.70 9.36 12.48
C TYR A 113 -9.12 9.14 13.03
N GLU A 114 -10.13 9.74 12.40
CA GLU A 114 -11.52 9.64 12.85
C GLU A 114 -12.21 8.34 12.38
N THR A 115 -11.91 7.87 11.17
CA THR A 115 -12.57 6.69 10.58
C THR A 115 -11.85 5.38 10.88
N CYS A 116 -10.55 5.41 11.20
CA CYS A 116 -9.68 4.23 11.27
C CYS A 116 -9.69 3.37 9.99
N ALA A 117 -10.13 3.92 8.86
CA ALA A 117 -10.23 3.21 7.59
C ALA A 117 -8.86 2.99 6.94
N HIS A 118 -8.77 2.07 5.97
CA HIS A 118 -7.55 1.90 5.22
C HIS A 118 -7.32 3.10 4.30
N THR A 119 -6.06 3.53 4.18
CA THR A 119 -5.71 4.68 3.33
C THR A 119 -6.12 4.48 1.88
N GLU A 120 -5.93 3.27 1.34
CA GLU A 120 -6.34 2.94 -0.03
C GLU A 120 -7.84 3.14 -0.24
N GLU A 121 -8.68 2.72 0.72
CA GLU A 121 -10.13 2.89 0.64
C GLU A 121 -10.51 4.38 0.60
N LEU A 122 -9.93 5.20 1.49
CA LEU A 122 -10.21 6.65 1.52
C LEU A 122 -9.72 7.40 0.29
N LEU A 123 -8.61 6.97 -0.32
CA LEU A 123 -8.09 7.57 -1.54
C LEU A 123 -8.97 7.25 -2.77
N GLN A 124 -9.76 6.17 -2.71
CA GLN A 124 -10.70 5.80 -3.77
C GLN A 124 -12.05 6.53 -3.68
N VAL A 125 -12.35 7.24 -2.59
CA VAL A 125 -13.61 7.96 -2.42
C VAL A 125 -13.76 9.12 -3.41
N ASN A 126 -14.92 9.21 -4.05
CA ASN A 126 -15.32 10.34 -4.88
C ASN A 126 -16.26 11.29 -4.13
N ILE A 127 -16.40 12.51 -4.64
CA ILE A 127 -17.22 13.56 -4.02
C ILE A 127 -18.70 13.22 -4.07
N GLU A 128 -19.17 12.65 -5.19
CA GLU A 128 -20.56 12.27 -5.42
C GLU A 128 -21.07 11.20 -4.43
N ASP A 129 -20.16 10.43 -3.85
CA ASP A 129 -20.48 9.36 -2.91
C ASP A 129 -20.52 9.85 -1.44
N LEU A 130 -20.14 11.11 -1.18
CA LEU A 130 -20.09 11.66 0.17
C LEU A 130 -21.47 12.07 0.67
N ASP A 131 -21.90 11.49 1.79
CA ASP A 131 -23.02 12.00 2.56
C ASP A 131 -22.51 12.99 3.62
N LEU A 132 -22.40 14.27 3.22
CA LEU A 132 -21.90 15.34 4.09
C LEU A 132 -22.81 15.60 5.31
N ARG A 133 -24.12 15.34 5.18
CA ARG A 133 -25.08 15.53 6.29
C ARG A 133 -25.00 14.38 7.28
N GLY A 134 -24.97 13.14 6.78
CA GLY A 134 -24.80 11.92 7.56
C GLY A 134 -23.37 11.70 8.07
N ARG A 135 -22.40 12.49 7.59
CA ARG A 135 -20.97 12.37 7.89
C ARG A 135 -20.44 10.96 7.61
N ARG A 136 -20.78 10.43 6.44
CA ARG A 136 -20.40 9.07 6.02
C ARG A 136 -20.06 8.99 4.54
N CYS A 137 -19.26 8.02 4.16
CA CYS A 137 -19.04 7.66 2.76
C CYS A 137 -18.97 6.15 2.61
N PRO A 138 -19.39 5.60 1.46
CA PRO A 138 -19.22 4.20 1.17
C PRO A 138 -17.73 3.90 0.98
N ILE A 139 -17.31 2.72 1.42
CA ILE A 139 -15.99 2.17 1.09
C ILE A 139 -16.14 0.73 0.65
N VAL A 140 -15.28 0.33 -0.30
CA VAL A 140 -15.19 -1.08 -0.71
C VAL A 140 -14.27 -1.79 0.28
N SER A 141 -14.76 -2.06 1.49
CA SER A 141 -13.98 -2.74 2.52
C SER A 141 -14.27 -4.23 2.59
N ARG A 142 -13.30 -4.97 3.13
CA ARG A 142 -13.50 -6.33 3.63
C ARG A 142 -14.17 -6.28 5.02
N GLY A 143 -15.42 -5.84 5.10
CA GLY A 143 -16.25 -5.99 6.30
C GLY A 143 -17.12 -4.80 6.70
N ALA A 144 -16.86 -3.60 6.20
CA ALA A 144 -17.69 -2.41 6.42
C ALA A 144 -18.08 -1.76 5.08
N GLU A 145 -19.36 -1.46 4.90
CA GLU A 145 -19.86 -0.79 3.70
C GLU A 145 -19.68 0.73 3.75
N PHE A 146 -19.68 1.30 4.96
CA PHE A 146 -19.56 2.75 5.18
C PHE A 146 -18.54 3.06 6.27
N VAL A 147 -17.88 4.21 6.13
CA VAL A 147 -17.13 4.85 7.20
C VAL A 147 -17.82 6.11 7.66
N TYR A 148 -17.71 6.39 8.95
CA TYR A 148 -18.26 7.58 9.57
C TYR A 148 -17.12 8.45 10.10
N TRP A 149 -17.25 9.77 9.95
CA TRP A 149 -16.29 10.72 10.47
C TRP A 149 -16.93 11.71 11.44
N ASP A 150 -16.10 12.37 12.24
CA ASP A 150 -16.55 13.31 13.24
C ASP A 150 -16.48 14.76 12.72
N VAL A 151 -16.78 15.71 13.60
CA VAL A 151 -16.85 17.15 13.31
C VAL A 151 -15.54 17.68 12.70
N GLY A 152 -14.39 17.07 12.99
CA GLY A 152 -13.11 17.53 12.46
C GLY A 152 -13.01 17.38 10.95
N THR A 153 -13.28 16.19 10.43
CA THR A 153 -13.33 15.95 8.99
C THR A 153 -14.46 16.74 8.35
N ALA A 154 -15.64 16.79 8.98
CA ALA A 154 -16.79 17.53 8.47
C ALA A 154 -16.50 19.03 8.25
N ARG A 155 -15.64 19.65 9.08
CA ARG A 155 -15.20 21.05 8.90
C ARG A 155 -14.20 21.24 7.77
N LEU A 156 -13.39 20.22 7.46
CA LEU A 156 -12.33 20.31 6.47
C LEU A 156 -12.79 19.93 5.05
N LEU A 157 -13.89 19.17 4.93
CA LEU A 157 -14.42 18.74 3.63
C LEU A 157 -14.93 19.90 2.75
N PRO A 158 -15.79 20.83 3.22
CA PRO A 158 -16.29 21.91 2.38
C PRO A 158 -15.18 22.77 1.72
N PRO A 159 -14.16 23.26 2.45
CA PRO A 159 -13.09 24.05 1.82
C PRO A 159 -12.16 23.22 0.91
N LEU A 160 -12.12 21.88 1.08
CA LEU A 160 -11.37 20.97 0.19
C LEU A 160 -12.13 20.69 -1.11
N ILE A 161 -13.44 20.47 -1.02
CA ILE A 161 -14.31 20.18 -2.17
C ILE A 161 -14.49 21.44 -3.02
N ARG A 162 -14.70 22.60 -2.38
CA ARG A 162 -15.01 23.88 -3.03
C ARG A 162 -16.26 23.74 -3.90
N ASN A 163 -16.14 24.03 -5.20
CA ASN A 163 -17.24 23.99 -6.15
C ASN A 163 -17.30 22.67 -6.94
N ARG A 164 -16.44 21.69 -6.62
CA ARG A 164 -16.43 20.39 -7.30
C ARG A 164 -17.64 19.59 -6.84
N THR A 165 -18.36 18.99 -7.78
CA THR A 165 -19.53 18.16 -7.47
C THR A 165 -19.28 16.68 -7.74
N ARG A 166 -18.20 16.33 -8.45
CA ARG A 166 -17.88 14.95 -8.83
C ARG A 166 -16.37 14.70 -8.98
N GLY A 167 -16.00 13.42 -8.96
CA GLY A 167 -14.64 12.93 -9.14
C GLY A 167 -13.87 12.75 -7.82
N PRO A 168 -12.57 12.45 -7.88
CA PRO A 168 -11.80 12.06 -6.71
C PRO A 168 -11.79 13.13 -5.62
N LEU A 169 -12.06 12.73 -4.36
CA LEU A 169 -12.02 13.65 -3.21
C LEU A 169 -10.61 14.23 -3.04
N PHE A 170 -9.62 13.35 -3.01
CA PHE A 170 -8.20 13.69 -2.90
C PHE A 170 -7.53 13.65 -4.27
N VAL A 171 -6.95 14.79 -4.67
CA VAL A 171 -6.27 14.96 -5.95
C VAL A 171 -4.82 15.39 -5.78
N THR A 172 -4.00 15.21 -6.81
CA THR A 172 -2.60 15.66 -6.85
C THR A 172 -2.50 17.19 -6.87
N HIS A 173 -1.40 17.75 -6.35
CA HIS A 173 -1.13 19.20 -6.41
C HIS A 173 -0.84 19.70 -7.83
N ARG A 174 -0.37 18.81 -8.72
CA ARG A 174 0.00 19.11 -10.09
C ARG A 174 -0.71 18.16 -11.04
N ARG A 175 -0.98 18.62 -12.26
CA ARG A 175 -1.51 17.76 -13.33
C ARG A 175 -0.48 16.69 -13.68
N SER A 176 -0.97 15.51 -14.05
CA SER A 176 -0.10 14.45 -14.54
C SER A 176 0.60 14.91 -15.82
N GLY A 177 1.92 14.68 -15.91
CA GLY A 177 2.67 15.01 -17.10
C GLY A 177 2.17 14.25 -18.33
N PRO A 178 2.30 14.81 -19.53
CA PRO A 178 1.91 14.15 -20.77
C PRO A 178 2.60 12.78 -20.88
N GLY A 179 1.85 11.74 -21.24
CA GLY A 179 2.34 10.36 -21.34
C GLY A 179 2.17 9.50 -20.08
N LYS A 180 1.86 10.09 -18.92
CA LYS A 180 1.40 9.33 -17.74
C LYS A 180 -0.11 9.11 -17.86
N GLY A 181 -0.50 8.20 -18.76
CA GLY A 181 -1.90 7.83 -18.96
C GLY A 181 -2.53 7.39 -17.64
N ARG A 182 -3.52 8.13 -17.18
CA ARG A 182 -4.37 7.75 -16.05
C ARG A 182 -5.75 7.40 -16.56
N SER A 183 -6.44 6.53 -15.84
CA SER A 183 -7.84 6.26 -16.15
C SER A 183 -8.63 7.57 -16.11
N HIS A 184 -9.61 7.69 -17.00
CA HIS A 184 -10.50 8.86 -17.00
C HIS A 184 -11.22 9.02 -15.65
N ASP A 185 -11.53 7.91 -14.99
CA ASP A 185 -12.18 7.87 -13.67
C ASP A 185 -11.28 8.37 -12.53
N ASP A 186 -9.96 8.39 -12.76
CA ASP A 186 -8.97 8.93 -11.82
C ASP A 186 -8.66 10.40 -12.08
N LEU A 187 -9.36 11.06 -12.99
CA LEU A 187 -9.20 12.47 -13.27
C LEU A 187 -10.41 13.25 -12.76
N CYS A 188 -10.15 14.35 -12.04
CA CYS A 188 -11.19 15.27 -11.66
C CYS A 188 -11.65 16.04 -12.92
N PRO A 189 -12.94 15.96 -13.30
CA PRO A 189 -13.44 16.55 -14.54
C PRO A 189 -13.34 18.08 -14.55
N ASP A 190 -13.44 18.72 -13.38
CA ASP A 190 -13.43 20.19 -13.28
C ASP A 190 -12.00 20.78 -13.30
N THR A 191 -11.00 20.02 -12.84
CA THR A 191 -9.63 20.55 -12.63
C THR A 191 -8.58 19.90 -13.52
N GLY A 192 -8.86 18.69 -14.03
CA GLY A 192 -7.89 17.83 -14.71
C GLY A 192 -6.79 17.28 -13.79
N LEU A 193 -6.92 17.45 -12.47
CA LEU A 193 -6.01 16.86 -11.49
C LEU A 193 -6.34 15.40 -11.29
N ALA A 194 -5.32 14.62 -10.97
CA ALA A 194 -5.48 13.18 -10.83
C ALA A 194 -5.74 12.76 -9.40
N ARG A 195 -6.37 11.60 -9.20
CA ARG A 195 -6.53 10.94 -7.89
C ARG A 195 -5.19 10.81 -7.18
N LEU A 196 -5.20 11.11 -5.89
CA LEU A 196 -4.04 10.93 -5.03
C LEU A 196 -3.77 9.43 -4.84
N SER A 197 -2.57 8.97 -5.20
CA SER A 197 -2.13 7.60 -4.96
C SER A 197 -1.50 7.46 -3.57
N TYR A 198 -1.44 6.23 -3.05
CA TYR A 198 -0.81 5.93 -1.76
C TYR A 198 0.64 6.45 -1.68
N ASP A 199 1.45 6.24 -2.72
CA ASP A 199 2.85 6.71 -2.78
C ASP A 199 3.01 8.24 -2.87
N GLN A 200 1.91 8.99 -2.99
CA GLN A 200 1.91 10.46 -3.10
C GLN A 200 1.17 11.13 -1.94
N ALA A 201 0.56 10.35 -1.05
CA ALA A 201 -0.16 10.78 0.14
C ALA A 201 0.79 10.88 1.34
#